data_AF-A0A961USE5-F1
#
_entry.id   AF-A0A961USE5-F1
#
_cell.length_a   1.000
_cell.length_b   1.000
_cell.length_c   1.000
_cell.angle_alpha   90.00
_cell.angle_beta   90.00
_cell.angle_gamma   90.00
#
_symmetry.space_group_name_H-M   'P 1'
#
loop_
_entity.id
_entity.type
_entity.pdbx_description
1 polymer ?
#
loop_
_entity_poly.entity_id
_entity_poly.type
_entity_poly.pdbx_seq_one_letter_code
_entity_poly.pdbx_strand_id
1 'polypeptide(L)' 'MASIRAWQADPASALVSCPVCAAKGLVITDCSSRPHAEWYRLQCASCGLEEMLNIPMGAGVPGAAD' A
#
# COMPACT_ATOMS: atom_id res chain seq x y z
N MET A 1 1.46 4.10 -6.13
CA MET A 1 0.50 3.01 -5.88
C MET A 1 0.79 1.72 -6.68
N ALA A 2 2.04 1.37 -7.01
CA ALA A 2 2.32 0.11 -7.71
C ALA A 2 2.39 -1.09 -6.73
N SER A 3 2.99 -0.88 -5.56
CA SER A 3 3.19 -1.91 -4.52
C SER A 3 1.88 -2.48 -3.94
N ILE A 4 0.88 -1.63 -3.70
CA ILE A 4 -0.43 -2.06 -3.18
C ILE A 4 -1.22 -2.82 -4.24
N ARG A 5 -1.19 -2.39 -5.51
CA ARG A 5 -1.87 -3.13 -6.60
C ARG A 5 -1.24 -4.50 -6.84
N ALA A 6 0.08 -4.59 -6.78
CA ALA A 6 0.79 -5.88 -6.86
C ALA A 6 0.43 -6.79 -5.68
N TRP A 7 0.32 -6.23 -4.47
CA TRP A 7 -0.14 -6.95 -3.30
C TRP A 7 -1.62 -7.39 -3.39
N GLN A 8 -2.52 -6.54 -3.89
CA GLN A 8 -3.93 -6.88 -4.10
C GLN A 8 -4.10 -8.01 -5.13
N ALA A 9 -3.24 -8.07 -6.15
CA ALA A 9 -3.29 -9.12 -7.16
C ALA A 9 -2.89 -10.51 -6.62
N ASP A 10 -1.93 -10.56 -5.69
CA ASP A 10 -1.54 -11.79 -5.01
C ASP A 10 -1.03 -11.49 -3.58
N PRO A 11 -1.95 -11.43 -2.59
CA PRO A 11 -1.57 -11.09 -1.21
C PRO A 11 -0.80 -12.21 -0.52
N ALA A 12 -0.85 -13.44 -1.06
CA ALA A 12 -0.18 -14.61 -0.54
C ALA A 12 1.32 -14.66 -0.91
N SER A 13 1.71 -14.16 -2.07
CA SER A 13 3.10 -14.15 -2.57
C SER A 13 3.83 -12.83 -2.28
N ALA A 14 3.45 -12.12 -1.20
CA ALA A 14 3.85 -10.74 -0.88
C ALA A 14 5.37 -10.53 -0.65
N LEU A 15 6.18 -10.71 -1.69
CA LEU A 15 7.54 -10.20 -1.85
C LEU A 15 7.49 -8.78 -2.41
N VAL A 16 6.60 -7.97 -1.86
CA VAL A 16 6.48 -6.57 -2.23
C VAL A 16 7.74 -5.86 -1.75
N SER A 17 8.36 -5.09 -2.66
CA SER A 17 9.53 -4.30 -2.33
C SER A 17 9.11 -3.01 -1.64
N CYS A 18 9.81 -2.65 -0.57
CA CYS A 18 9.62 -1.40 0.13
C CYS A 18 9.89 -0.22 -0.81
N PRO A 19 8.98 0.77 -0.95
CA PRO A 19 9.19 1.90 -1.84
C PRO A 19 10.31 2.84 -1.34
N VAL A 20 10.71 2.76 -0.07
CA VAL A 20 11.74 3.61 0.53
C VAL A 20 13.13 3.01 0.39
N CYS A 21 13.30 1.74 0.77
CA CYS A 21 14.62 1.10 0.81
C CYS A 21 14.80 -0.05 -0.19
N ALA A 22 13.79 -0.33 -1.02
CA ALA A 22 13.76 -1.44 -1.98
C ALA A 22 13.90 -2.85 -1.38
N ALA A 23 13.92 -3.00 -0.04
CA ALA A 23 13.97 -4.31 0.61
C ALA A 23 12.70 -5.13 0.33
N LYS A 24 12.87 -6.43 0.09
CA LYS A 24 11.75 -7.36 -0.10
C LYS A 24 11.16 -7.78 1.25
N GLY A 25 9.86 -8.05 1.27
CA GLY A 25 9.14 -8.44 2.49
C GLY A 25 8.44 -7.26 3.19
N LEU A 26 7.97 -6.29 2.40
CA LEU A 26 7.06 -5.26 2.90
C LEU A 26 5.75 -5.92 3.35
N VAL A 27 5.41 -5.73 4.62
CA VAL A 27 4.14 -6.19 5.19
C VAL A 27 3.08 -5.15 4.85
N ILE A 28 1.99 -5.59 4.24
CA ILE A 28 0.82 -4.76 3.95
C ILE A 28 -0.37 -5.37 4.68
N THR A 29 -1.03 -4.57 5.52
CA THR A 29 -2.22 -4.98 6.26
C THR A 29 -3.41 -4.16 5.79
N ASP A 30 -4.46 -4.85 5.34
CA ASP A 30 -5.75 -4.21 5.05
C ASP A 30 -6.46 -3.86 6.38
N CYS A 31 -6.77 -2.58 6.54
CA CYS A 31 -7.51 -2.01 7.66
C CYS A 31 -8.82 -1.36 7.16
N SER A 32 -9.23 -1.68 5.94
CA SER A 32 -10.39 -1.11 5.26
C SER A 32 -11.68 -1.52 5.97
N SER A 33 -12.13 -0.67 6.90
CA SER A 33 -13.31 -0.94 7.73
C SER A 33 -14.61 -0.35 7.13
N ARG A 34 -14.55 0.37 6.00
CA ARG A 34 -15.69 1.12 5.45
C ARG A 34 -15.76 1.05 3.92
N PRO A 35 -16.97 1.10 3.33
CA PRO A 35 -17.18 0.89 1.89
C PRO A 35 -16.72 2.05 0.97
N HIS A 36 -16.17 3.14 1.51
CA HIS A 36 -15.81 4.33 0.73
C HIS A 36 -14.32 4.71 0.79
N ALA A 37 -13.54 4.05 1.63
CA ALA A 37 -12.12 4.32 1.77
C ALA A 37 -11.39 3.05 2.18
N GLU A 38 -10.37 2.70 1.42
CA GLU A 38 -9.46 1.62 1.74
C GLU A 38 -8.29 2.17 2.56
N TRP A 39 -7.91 1.44 3.60
CA TRP A 39 -6.82 1.81 4.48
C TRP A 39 -5.82 0.68 4.53
N TYR A 40 -4.58 0.96 4.16
CA TYR A 40 -3.50 -0.02 4.14
C TYR A 40 -2.37 0.42 5.05
N ARG A 41 -1.99 -0.43 6.01
CA ARG A 41 -0.78 -0.19 6.81
C ARG A 41 0.40 -0.87 6.12
N LEU A 42 1.43 -0.09 5.78
CA LEU A 42 2.69 -0.58 5.24
C LEU A 42 3.73 -0.62 6.36
N GLN A 43 4.35 -1.78 6.54
CA GLN A 43 5.40 -2.00 7.53
C GLN A 43 6.62 -2.66 6.89
N CYS A 44 7.80 -2.05 7.03
CA CYS A 44 9.06 -2.61 6.56
C CYS A 44 10.04 -2.81 7.71
N ALA A 45 10.41 -4.06 7.98
CA ALA A 45 11.38 -4.38 9.03
C ALA A 45 12.82 -3.93 8.71
N SER A 46 13.18 -3.75 7.43
CA SER A 46 14.55 -3.36 7.05
C SER A 46 14.86 -1.88 7.27
N CYS A 47 13.91 -0.99 6.98
CA CYS A 47 14.10 0.46 7.15
C CYS A 47 13.29 1.06 8.30
N GLY A 48 12.40 0.27 8.93
CA GLY A 48 11.49 0.76 9.95
C GLY A 48 10.33 1.58 9.40
N LEU A 49 10.03 1.51 8.10
CA LEU A 49 8.87 2.19 7.52
C LEU A 49 7.61 1.69 8.21
N GLU A 50 6.83 2.61 8.77
CA GLU A 50 5.49 2.36 9.25
C GLU A 50 4.60 3.52 8.80
N GLU A 51 3.80 3.28 7.76
CA GLU A 51 2.94 4.30 7.18
C GLU A 51 1.53 3.75 6.99
N MET A 52 0.54 4.60 7.21
CA MET A 52 -0.86 4.28 6.98
C MET A 52 -1.36 5.01 5.74
N LEU A 53 -1.68 4.24 4.71
CA LEU A 53 -2.04 4.73 3.40
C LEU A 53 -3.56 4.68 3.22
N ASN A 54 -4.13 5.86 3.01
CA ASN A 54 -5.53 6.07 2.68
C ASN A 54 -5.68 6.05 1.15
N ILE A 55 -6.51 5.15 0.63
CA ILE A 55 -6.96 5.14 -0.76
C ILE A 55 -8.46 5.46 -0.77
N PRO A 56 -8.87 6.66 -1.20
CA PRO A 56 -10.29 6.94 -1.38
C PRO A 56 -10.85 6.10 -2.53
N MET A 57 -11.91 5.31 -2.28
CA MET A 57 -12.58 4.51 -3.33
C MET A 57 -13.51 5.37 -4.23
N GLY A 58 -13.72 6.63 -3.86
CA GLY A 58 -14.47 7.61 -4.63
C GLY A 58 -13.55 8.48 -5.47
N ALA A 59 -13.79 8.48 -6.79
CA ALA A 59 -13.15 9.24 -7.86
C ALA A 59 -11.88 8.61 -8.46
N GLY A 60 -12.03 8.17 -9.72
CA GLY A 60 -10.89 7.97 -10.60
C GLY A 60 -10.00 9.22 -10.61
N VAL A 61 -8.69 8.99 -10.70
CA VAL A 61 -7.71 10.05 -10.92
C VAL A 61 -8.13 10.90 -12.13
N PRO A 62 -8.01 12.24 -12.09
CA PRO A 62 -6.68 12.84 -12.27
C PRO A 62 -6.44 14.12 -11.46
N GLY A 63 -5.20 14.31 -11.03
CA GLY A 63 -4.75 15.53 -10.38
C GLY A 63 -3.28 15.51 -10.00
N ALA A 64 -2.43 15.00 -10.87
CA ALA A 64 -1.04 15.44 -10.92
C ALA A 64 -1.02 16.66 -11.86
N ALA A 65 -0.93 17.87 -11.31
CA ALA A 65 -0.41 19.04 -11.99
C ALA A 65 -0.18 20.17 -10.98
N ASP A 66 1.12 20.43 -10.74
CA ASP A 66 1.79 21.64 -10.23
C ASP A 66 1.48 22.14 -8.81
#